data_AF-A0A524M8C8-F1
#
_entry.id   AF-A0A524M8C8-F1
#
_cell.length_a   1.000
_cell.length_b   1.000
_cell.length_c   1.000
_cell.angle_alpha   90.00
_cell.angle_beta   90.00
_cell.angle_gamma   90.00
#
_symmetry.space_group_name_H-M   'P 1'
#
loop_
_entity.id
_entity.type
_entity.pdbx_description
1 polymer ?
#
loop_
_entity_poly.entity_id
_entity_poly.type
_entity_poly.pdbx_seq_one_letter_code
_entity_poly.pdbx_strand_id
1 'polypeptide(L)'
;MNESVLRLAFRMVNAYLVRTGDEFILIDTGFRSNRKALDAALIGAGCGVGDLKLIVITHGDANHAGNTAFLRHPQEAQTPPGSGFVQSPEGR
;
A
#
# COMPACT_ATOMS: atom_id res chain seq x y z
N MET A 1 -22.02 -3.01 4.21
CA MET A 1 -20.70 -2.44 4.50
C MET A 1 -19.70 -3.53 4.21
N ASN A 2 -18.71 -3.29 3.34
CA ASN A 2 -17.71 -4.30 3.00
C ASN A 2 -16.47 -4.06 3.87
N GLU A 3 -16.24 -5.00 4.78
CA GLU A 3 -15.10 -4.99 5.69
C GLU A 3 -14.26 -6.22 5.39
N SER A 4 -12.96 -6.05 5.23
CA SER A 4 -12.06 -7.17 4.99
C SER A 4 -10.65 -6.88 5.48
N VAL A 5 -9.90 -7.94 5.76
CA VAL A 5 -8.48 -7.88 6.10
C VAL A 5 -7.74 -8.79 5.13
N LEU A 6 -6.89 -8.20 4.29
CA LEU A 6 -6.02 -8.90 3.38
C LEU A 6 -4.61 -8.93 3.95
N ARG A 7 -4.08 -10.14 4.17
CA ARG A 7 -2.68 -10.33 4.58
C ARG A 7 -1.75 -10.31 3.36
N LEU A 8 -0.75 -9.45 3.42
CA LEU A 8 0.34 -9.35 2.46
C LEU A 8 1.59 -10.04 3.03
N ALA A 9 1.91 -11.24 2.54
CA ALA A 9 3.02 -12.04 3.05
C ALA A 9 4.33 -11.73 2.31
N PHE A 10 5.22 -10.97 2.93
CA PHE A 10 6.53 -10.58 2.38
C PHE A 10 7.66 -11.47 2.91
N ARG A 11 7.47 -12.79 2.83
CA ARG A 11 8.37 -13.86 3.31
C ARG A 11 8.63 -13.83 4.82
N MET A 12 9.39 -12.85 5.31
CA MET A 12 9.81 -12.74 6.72
C MET A 12 8.99 -11.73 7.52
N VAL A 13 8.13 -10.96 6.86
CA VAL A 13 7.28 -9.93 7.47
C VAL A 13 5.89 -9.99 6.86
N ASN A 14 4.88 -9.65 7.65
CA ASN A 14 3.51 -9.47 7.15
C ASN A 14 3.19 -7.97 7.12
N ALA A 15 2.41 -7.58 6.12
CA ALA A 15 1.62 -6.36 6.15
C ALA A 15 0.13 -6.73 6.03
N TYR A 16 -0.75 -5.82 6.41
CA TYR A 16 -2.20 -6.04 6.36
C TYR A 16 -2.89 -4.85 5.74
N LEU A 17 -3.70 -5.10 4.72
CA LEU A 17 -4.58 -4.11 4.13
C LEU A 17 -5.99 -4.34 4.68
N VAL A 18 -6.48 -3.36 5.44
CA VAL A 18 -7.83 -3.36 6.01
C VAL A 18 -8.71 -2.49 5.13
N ARG A 19 -9.82 -3.05 4.64
CA ARG A 19 -10.86 -2.31 3.93
C ARG A 19 -11.96 -1.93 4.91
N THR A 20 -12.34 -0.67 4.89
CA THR A 20 -13.46 -0.11 5.66
C THR A 20 -14.33 0.71 4.70
N GLY A 21 -15.40 0.08 4.19
CA GLY A 21 -16.21 0.69 3.13
C GLY A 21 -15.41 0.83 1.83
N ASP A 22 -15.18 2.06 1.40
CA ASP A 22 -14.38 2.40 0.21
C ASP A 22 -12.97 2.92 0.57
N GLU A 23 -12.65 2.94 1.86
CA GLU A 23 -11.37 3.41 2.37
C GLU A 23 -10.49 2.24 2.84
N PHE A 24 -9.19 2.50 2.90
CA PHE A 24 -8.19 1.52 3.27
C PHE A 24 -7.25 2.03 4.36
N ILE A 25 -6.85 1.09 5.22
CA ILE A 25 -5.79 1.26 6.21
C ILE A 25 -4.73 0.20 5.92
N LEU A 26 -3.46 0.60 5.86
CA LEU A 26 -2.33 -0.31 5.70
C LEU A 26 -1.55 -0.42 7.01
N ILE A 27 -1.36 -1.64 7.48
CA ILE A 27 -0.52 -1.97 8.64
C ILE A 27 0.77 -2.58 8.12
N ASP A 28 1.90 -1.93 8.40
CA ASP A 28 3.24 -2.21 7.86
C ASP A 28 3.32 -2.16 6.32
N THR A 29 4.54 -2.06 5.80
CA THR A 29 4.79 -1.80 4.38
C THR A 29 5.87 -2.69 3.77
N GLY A 30 6.41 -3.63 4.55
CA GLY A 30 7.50 -4.51 4.11
C GLY A 30 8.82 -3.79 3.90
N PHE A 31 9.80 -4.51 3.34
CA PHE A 31 11.06 -3.93 2.88
C PHE A 31 10.86 -3.11 1.60
N ARG A 32 11.79 -2.19 1.31
CA ARG A 32 11.85 -1.47 0.02
C ARG A 32 11.78 -2.40 -1.20
N SER A 33 12.38 -3.59 -1.12
CA SER A 33 12.34 -4.60 -2.18
C SER A 33 10.95 -5.20 -2.42
N ASN A 34 10.02 -5.06 -1.46
CA ASN A 34 8.64 -5.53 -1.60
C ASN A 34 7.73 -4.57 -2.36
N ARG A 35 8.20 -3.38 -2.76
CA ARG A 35 7.38 -2.32 -3.38
C ARG A 35 6.46 -2.82 -4.48
N LYS A 36 6.99 -3.54 -5.47
CA LYS A 36 6.19 -4.05 -6.61
C LYS A 36 5.08 -4.99 -6.15
N ALA A 37 5.37 -5.85 -5.17
CA ALA A 37 4.37 -6.77 -4.63
C ALA A 37 3.32 -6.04 -3.79
N LEU A 38 3.73 -5.01 -3.04
CA LEU A 38 2.84 -4.14 -2.29
C LEU A 38 1.89 -3.39 -3.23
N ASP A 39 2.42 -2.72 -4.26
CA ASP A 39 1.63 -1.99 -5.24
C ASP A 39 0.63 -2.90 -5.96
N ALA A 40 1.08 -4.07 -6.42
CA ALA A 40 0.20 -5.04 -7.06
C ALA A 40 -0.93 -5.52 -6.14
N ALA A 41 -0.65 -5.73 -4.85
CA ALA A 41 -1.67 -6.14 -3.90
C ALA A 41 -2.67 -5.04 -3.58
N LEU A 42 -2.21 -3.78 -3.46
CA LEU A 42 -3.07 -2.63 -3.26
C LEU A 42 -4.01 -2.42 -4.46
N ILE A 43 -3.48 -2.45 -5.68
CA ILE A 43 -4.26 -2.37 -6.93
C ILE A 43 -5.24 -3.55 -7.03
N GLY A 44 -4.77 -4.77 -6.75
CA GLY A 44 -5.60 -5.97 -6.80
C GLY A 44 -6.74 -5.97 -5.77
N ALA A 45 -6.59 -5.24 -4.67
CA ALA A 45 -7.64 -5.03 -3.67
C ALA A 45 -8.60 -3.88 -4.04
N GLY A 46 -8.36 -3.17 -5.15
CA GLY A 46 -9.12 -2.00 -5.56
C GLY A 46 -8.81 -0.74 -4.74
N CYS A 47 -7.66 -0.69 -4.05
CA CYS A 47 -7.21 0.52 -3.37
C CYS A 47 -6.59 1.46 -4.42
N GLY A 48 -7.24 2.59 -4.70
CA GLY A 48 -6.80 3.64 -5.61
C GLY A 48 -6.16 4.84 -4.88
N VAL A 49 -5.65 5.80 -5.68
CA VAL A 49 -4.97 6.98 -5.13
C VAL A 49 -5.96 7.76 -4.27
N GLY A 50 -5.60 8.01 -3.03
CA GLY A 50 -6.45 8.73 -2.08
C GLY A 50 -7.38 7.85 -1.25
N ASP A 51 -7.54 6.56 -1.58
CA ASP A 51 -8.36 5.63 -0.80
C ASP A 51 -7.60 5.11 0.43
N LEU A 52 -6.27 5.05 0.36
CA LEU A 52 -5.41 4.72 1.50
C LEU A 52 -5.33 5.91 2.47
N LYS A 53 -6.10 5.86 3.56
CA LYS A 53 -6.25 6.97 4.52
C LYS A 53 -5.22 6.96 5.64
N LEU A 54 -4.75 5.77 6.01
CA LEU A 54 -3.85 5.60 7.15
C LEU A 54 -2.82 4.51 6.89
N ILE A 55 -1.57 4.80 7.27
CA ILE A 55 -0.51 3.81 7.36
C ILE A 55 -0.11 3.72 8.84
N VAL A 56 -0.29 2.53 9.43
CA VAL A 56 0.13 2.19 10.79
C VAL A 56 1.40 1.35 10.70
N ILE A 57 2.44 1.74 11.44
CA ILE A 57 3.68 0.98 11.52
C ILE A 57 3.76 0.35 12.90
N THR A 58 3.97 -0.97 12.96
CA THR A 58 4.03 -1.70 14.23
C THR A 58 5.29 -1.32 15.03
N HIS A 59 6.44 -1.26 14.37
CA HIS A 59 7.70 -0.76 14.91
C HIS A 59 8.62 -0.25 13.78
N GLY A 60 9.61 0.58 14.13
CA GLY A 60 10.38 1.40 13.19
C GLY A 60 11.45 0.68 12.36
N ASP A 61 11.47 -0.66 12.33
CA ASP A 61 12.50 -1.40 11.60
C ASP A 61 12.24 -1.39 10.09
N ALA A 62 13.32 -1.44 9.30
CA ALA A 62 13.28 -1.25 7.84
C ALA A 62 12.46 -2.33 7.10
N ASN A 63 12.26 -3.50 7.71
CA ASN A 63 11.42 -4.57 7.22
C ASN A 63 9.92 -4.28 7.39
N HIS A 64 9.53 -3.33 8.24
CA HIS A 64 8.13 -2.91 8.44
C HIS A 64 7.85 -1.54 7.81
N ALA A 65 8.79 -0.59 7.91
CA ALA A 65 8.61 0.79 7.46
C ALA A 65 9.21 1.10 6.07
N GLY A 66 9.68 0.08 5.33
CA GLY A 66 10.52 0.25 4.15
C GLY A 66 9.89 1.05 3.01
N ASN A 67 8.57 1.01 2.83
CA ASN A 67 7.87 1.74 1.76
C ASN A 67 7.02 2.91 2.26
N THR A 68 7.04 3.26 3.54
CA THR A 68 6.18 4.32 4.11
C THR A 68 6.35 5.66 3.39
N ALA A 69 7.59 6.08 3.14
CA ALA A 69 7.87 7.34 2.43
C ALA A 69 7.37 7.32 0.97
N PHE A 70 7.51 6.17 0.30
CA PHE A 70 7.03 5.98 -1.07
C PHE A 70 5.51 6.12 -1.17
N LEU A 71 4.77 5.54 -0.22
CA LEU A 71 3.31 5.58 -0.18
C LEU A 71 2.75 6.96 0.23
N ARG A 72 3.49 7.76 1.00
CA ARG A 72 3.06 9.12 1.39
C ARG A 72 3.15 10.12 0.25
N HIS A 73 4.15 9.96 -0.63
CA HIS A 73 4.39 10.87 -1.75
C HIS A 73 4.52 10.08 -3.05
N PRO A 74 3.43 9.48 -3.57
CA PRO A 74 3.47 8.73 -4.81
C PRO A 74 3.93 9.57 -6.01
N GLN A 75 3.80 10.90 -5.92
CA GLN A 75 4.20 11.88 -6.94
C GLN A 75 5.69 12.29 -6.86
N GLU A 76 6.33 12.20 -5.69
CA GLU A 76 7.75 12.57 -5.52
C GLU A 76 8.69 11.35 -5.57
N ALA A 77 8.14 10.15 -5.57
CA ALA A 77 8.87 8.92 -5.79
C ALA A 77 9.21 8.78 -7.29
N GLN A 78 10.33 9.37 -7.71
CA GLN A 78 10.86 9.24 -9.07
C GLN A 78 10.83 7.79 -9.58
N THR A 79 10.11 7.67 -10.69
CA THR A 79 9.67 6.53 -11.48
C THR A 79 10.79 5.54 -11.85
N PRO A 80 10.66 4.23 -11.56
CA PRO A 80 11.00 3.20 -12.53
C PRO A 80 9.81 3.00 -13.49
N PRO A 81 10.02 2.73 -14.79
CA PRO A 81 8.92 2.63 -15.74
C PRO A 81 8.02 1.44 -15.36
N GLY A 82 6.77 1.71 -14.98
CA GLY A 82 5.69 0.71 -15.03
C GLY A 82 4.89 0.39 -13.76
N SER A 83 5.03 1.08 -12.62
CA SER A 83 4.08 0.91 -11.51
C SER A 83 4.16 2.05 -10.49
N GLY A 84 3.43 3.14 -10.75
CA GLY A 84 2.88 3.96 -9.68
C GLY A 84 1.42 3.54 -9.50
N PHE A 85 0.84 3.80 -8.34
CA PHE A 85 -0.62 3.90 -8.22
C PHE A 85 -1.14 4.81 -9.34
N VAL A 86 -1.63 4.23 -10.43
CA VAL A 86 -2.11 4.99 -11.58
C VAL A 86 -3.45 5.59 -11.16
N GLN A 87 -3.60 6.92 -11.29
CA GLN A 87 -4.94 7.50 -11.28
C GLN A 87 -5.76 6.79 -12.35
N SER A 88 -6.77 6.02 -11.95
CA SER A 88 -7.83 5.59 -12.85
C SER A 88 -8.35 6.85 -13.58
N PRO A 89 -8.41 6.88 -14.93
CA PRO A 89 -8.73 8.13 -15.62
C PRO A 89 -10.14 8.66 -15.38
N GLU A 90 -11.08 7.92 -14.80
CA GLU A 90 -12.48 8.36 -14.73
C GLU A 90 -13.20 7.84 -13.47
N GLY A 91 -13.98 8.71 -12.79
CA GLY A 91 -15.08 8.23 -11.93
C GLY A 91 -15.50 8.97 -10.66
N ARG A 92 -15.57 10.32 -10.62
CA ARG A 92 -16.56 11.21 -9.93
C ARG A 92 -15.93 12.52 -9.44
#